data_AF-A0A0D0GC36-F1
#
_entry.id   AF-A0A0D0GC36-F1
#
_cell.length_a   1.000
_cell.length_b   1.000
_cell.length_c   1.000
_cell.angle_alpha   90.00
_cell.angle_beta   90.00
_cell.angle_gamma   90.00
#
_symmetry.space_group_name_H-M   'P 1'
#
loop_
_entity.id
_entity.type
_entity.pdbx_description
1 polymer ?
#
loop_
_entity_poly.entity_id
_entity_poly.type
_entity_poly.pdbx_seq_one_letter_code
_entity_poly.pdbx_strand_id
1 'polypeptide(L)'
;MHIIDLQNEKLQHDRVSAISTSVSENLNKDNFGCIIKNTPINSLDLFKTICDQVGSPITEQYFAVSSEDSYIHDVIAHLCLNSISEEKKQAVLCNVDKLLANLSDIDIDILSTPIFEFSSGKAAVLTKHEDKYHLRYNGENINTTTLLHIAKDVLKKLENLIHEIGEQYFLNEGDLLVINNHRIVHSKSNFSNDSGRSFKSARLYYK
;
A
#
# COMPACT_ATOMS: atom_id res chain seq x y z
N MET A 1 -4.84 4.69 9.80
CA MET A 1 -5.11 3.30 9.38
C MET A 1 -6.15 2.69 10.30
N HIS A 2 -7.10 1.90 9.82
CA HIS A 2 -8.02 1.15 10.69
C HIS A 2 -7.32 -0.12 11.21
N ILE A 3 -7.50 -0.48 12.49
CA ILE A 3 -6.87 -1.67 13.08
C ILE A 3 -7.98 -2.60 13.61
N ILE A 4 -7.99 -3.83 13.10
CA ILE A 4 -8.88 -4.91 13.53
C ILE A 4 -8.05 -5.89 14.36
N ASP A 5 -8.27 -5.96 15.66
CA ASP A 5 -7.56 -6.90 16.55
C ASP A 5 -8.41 -8.16 16.77
N LEU A 6 -7.90 -9.33 16.37
CA LEU A 6 -8.61 -10.60 16.51
C LEU A 6 -8.33 -11.35 17.81
N GLN A 7 -7.45 -10.83 18.67
CA GLN A 7 -7.15 -11.39 20.00
C GLN A 7 -6.81 -12.89 20.02
N ASN A 8 -6.26 -13.45 18.94
CA ASN A 8 -5.98 -14.88 18.76
C ASN A 8 -7.21 -15.80 18.87
N GLU A 9 -8.42 -15.25 18.70
CA GLU A 9 -9.63 -16.05 18.80
C GLU A 9 -9.77 -17.02 17.61
N LYS A 10 -10.37 -18.19 17.85
CA LYS A 10 -10.67 -19.14 16.77
C LYS A 10 -11.60 -18.49 15.75
N LEU A 11 -11.17 -18.47 14.49
CA LEU A 11 -11.97 -17.98 13.38
C LEU A 11 -13.08 -18.97 13.04
N GLN A 12 -14.31 -18.64 13.44
CA GLN A 12 -15.51 -19.28 12.91
C GLN A 12 -15.90 -18.65 11.57
N HIS A 13 -16.64 -19.37 10.73
CA HIS A 13 -17.01 -18.93 9.38
C HIS A 13 -17.70 -17.55 9.37
N ASP A 14 -18.68 -17.32 10.23
CA ASP A 14 -19.42 -16.05 10.32
C ASP A 14 -18.50 -14.86 10.66
N ARG A 15 -17.45 -15.14 11.44
CA ARG A 15 -16.48 -14.15 11.87
C ARG A 15 -15.53 -13.75 10.74
N VAL A 16 -15.16 -14.69 9.87
CA VAL A 16 -14.37 -14.40 8.65
C VAL A 16 -15.15 -13.49 7.69
N SER A 17 -16.45 -13.73 7.53
CA SER A 17 -17.33 -12.89 6.72
C SER A 17 -17.43 -11.46 7.28
N ALA A 18 -17.59 -11.33 8.59
CA ALA A 18 -17.64 -10.02 9.26
C ALA A 18 -16.33 -9.23 9.09
N ILE A 19 -15.17 -9.88 9.26
CA ILE A 19 -13.86 -9.27 9.05
C ILE A 19 -13.71 -8.78 7.60
N SER A 20 -14.04 -9.64 6.64
CA SER A 20 -13.92 -9.31 5.21
C SER A 20 -14.83 -8.14 4.81
N THR A 21 -16.04 -8.08 5.37
CA THR A 21 -16.97 -6.95 5.20
C THR A 21 -16.37 -5.68 5.77
N SER A 22 -15.87 -5.74 7.01
CA SER A 22 -15.23 -4.58 7.66
C SER A 22 -14.03 -4.07 6.86
N VAL A 23 -13.18 -4.96 6.31
CA VAL A 23 -12.05 -4.55 5.47
C VAL A 23 -12.54 -3.85 4.20
N SER A 24 -13.55 -4.42 3.52
CA SER A 24 -14.12 -3.85 2.30
C SER A 24 -14.74 -2.48 2.56
N GLU A 25 -15.48 -2.32 3.67
CA GLU A 25 -16.07 -1.05 4.08
C GLU A 25 -14.99 0.01 4.36
N ASN A 26 -13.90 -0.34 5.05
CA ASN A 26 -12.81 0.61 5.32
C ASN A 26 -12.00 0.96 4.05
N LEU A 27 -11.90 0.04 3.09
CA LEU A 27 -11.31 0.34 1.77
C LEU A 27 -12.20 1.27 0.93
N ASN A 28 -13.53 1.15 1.04
CA ASN A 28 -14.48 1.91 0.23
C ASN A 28 -14.95 3.23 0.86
N LYS A 29 -15.07 3.28 2.20
CA LYS A 29 -15.60 4.43 2.95
C LYS A 29 -14.50 5.41 3.31
N ASP A 30 -13.41 4.90 3.87
CA ASP A 30 -12.27 5.71 4.33
C ASP A 30 -11.18 5.80 3.25
N ASN A 31 -11.22 4.96 2.22
CA ASN A 31 -10.27 4.93 1.09
C ASN A 31 -8.80 4.76 1.48
N PHE A 32 -8.49 4.15 2.64
CA PHE A 32 -7.10 4.00 3.09
C PHE A 32 -6.69 2.54 3.26
N GLY A 33 -7.37 1.77 4.12
CA GLY A 33 -7.03 0.37 4.37
C GLY A 33 -7.17 -0.07 5.82
N CYS A 34 -6.75 -1.30 6.08
CA CYS A 34 -6.80 -1.96 7.38
C CYS A 34 -5.51 -2.72 7.70
N ILE A 35 -5.20 -2.80 9.00
CA ILE A 35 -4.30 -3.80 9.57
C ILE A 35 -5.13 -4.75 10.41
N ILE A 36 -4.98 -6.05 10.18
CA ILE A 36 -5.62 -7.10 10.96
C ILE A 36 -4.53 -7.76 11.80
N LYS A 37 -4.69 -7.71 13.12
CA LYS A 37 -3.67 -8.17 14.07
C LYS A 37 -4.07 -9.44 14.80
N ASN A 38 -3.05 -10.15 15.30
CA ASN A 38 -3.21 -11.32 16.17
C ASN A 38 -4.10 -12.39 15.53
N THR A 39 -3.85 -12.70 14.25
CA THR A 39 -4.62 -13.72 13.54
C THR A 39 -4.14 -15.13 13.91
N PRO A 40 -5.06 -16.12 13.97
CA PRO A 40 -4.71 -17.47 14.39
C PRO A 40 -3.93 -18.25 13.33
N ILE A 41 -3.55 -19.50 13.67
CA ILE A 41 -2.72 -20.45 12.91
C ILE A 41 -3.13 -20.65 11.43
N ASN A 42 -4.37 -20.29 11.04
CA ASN A 42 -4.87 -20.37 9.65
C ASN A 42 -4.88 -19.01 8.92
N SER A 43 -3.93 -18.12 9.22
CA SER A 43 -3.83 -16.77 8.67
C SER A 43 -3.82 -16.73 7.14
N LEU A 44 -3.31 -17.77 6.49
CA LEU A 44 -3.29 -17.89 5.03
C LEU A 44 -4.70 -18.03 4.43
N ASP A 45 -5.58 -18.85 5.01
CA ASP A 45 -6.94 -19.04 4.49
C ASP A 45 -7.80 -17.78 4.69
N LEU A 46 -7.61 -17.11 5.83
CA LEU A 46 -8.20 -15.79 6.07
C LEU A 46 -7.71 -14.77 5.04
N PHE A 47 -6.40 -14.74 4.77
CA PHE A 47 -5.81 -13.85 3.77
C PHE A 47 -6.41 -14.05 2.38
N LYS A 48 -6.54 -15.32 1.93
CA LYS A 48 -7.18 -15.64 0.65
C LYS A 48 -8.63 -15.17 0.61
N THR A 49 -9.40 -15.48 1.66
CA THR A 49 -10.81 -15.10 1.74
C THR A 49 -11.00 -13.58 1.67
N ILE A 50 -10.15 -12.82 2.37
CA ILE A 50 -10.19 -11.36 2.31
C ILE A 50 -9.83 -10.87 0.92
N CYS A 51 -8.75 -11.39 0.31
CA CYS A 51 -8.35 -11.00 -1.04
C CYS A 51 -9.48 -11.24 -2.06
N ASP A 52 -10.15 -12.39 -1.98
CA ASP A 52 -11.25 -12.75 -2.87
C ASP A 52 -12.51 -11.89 -2.65
N GLN A 53 -12.68 -11.30 -1.47
CA GLN A 53 -13.79 -10.39 -1.16
C GLN A 53 -13.51 -8.96 -1.62
N VAL A 54 -12.31 -8.44 -1.33
CA VAL A 54 -11.98 -7.03 -1.57
C VAL A 54 -11.58 -6.74 -3.02
N GLY A 55 -11.25 -7.78 -3.80
CA GLY A 55 -10.84 -7.59 -5.18
C GLY A 55 -10.72 -8.88 -5.97
N SER A 56 -10.21 -8.74 -7.20
CA SER A 56 -9.86 -9.86 -8.06
C SER A 56 -8.34 -9.91 -8.23
N PRO A 57 -7.68 -11.04 -7.94
CA PRO A 57 -6.23 -11.17 -8.11
C PRO A 57 -5.87 -11.11 -9.60
N ILE A 58 -4.78 -10.40 -9.89
CA ILE A 58 -4.32 -10.12 -11.28
C ILE A 58 -3.79 -11.38 -11.97
N THR A 59 -3.42 -12.38 -11.18
CA THR A 59 -2.99 -13.71 -11.61
C THR A 59 -3.37 -14.72 -10.52
N GLU A 60 -3.64 -15.99 -10.88
CA GLU A 60 -3.96 -17.07 -9.92
C GLU A 60 -2.87 -17.36 -8.86
N GLN A 61 -1.71 -16.69 -8.94
CA GLN A 61 -0.58 -16.91 -8.04
C GLN A 61 -0.37 -15.71 -7.12
N TYR A 62 -0.62 -15.93 -5.82
CA TYR A 62 -0.16 -15.05 -4.74
C TYR A 62 1.38 -14.93 -4.81
N PHE A 63 1.90 -13.87 -5.43
CA PHE A 63 3.32 -13.76 -5.77
C PHE A 63 4.24 -13.36 -4.59
N ALA A 64 5.53 -13.68 -4.76
CA ALA A 64 6.63 -12.91 -4.19
C ALA A 64 6.85 -11.67 -5.08
N VAL A 65 7.02 -10.49 -4.48
CA VAL A 65 7.05 -9.19 -5.18
C VAL A 65 8.16 -9.15 -6.24
N SER A 66 7.81 -9.17 -7.54
CA SER A 66 8.76 -9.01 -8.65
C SER A 66 8.91 -7.53 -9.07
N SER A 67 10.02 -7.23 -9.77
CA SER A 67 10.50 -5.87 -10.08
C SER A 67 9.92 -5.21 -11.34
N GLU A 68 9.05 -5.87 -12.11
CA GLU A 68 8.75 -5.45 -13.50
C GLU A 68 7.35 -4.86 -13.77
N ASP A 69 6.44 -4.81 -12.80
CA ASP A 69 5.06 -4.42 -13.10
C ASP A 69 4.82 -2.91 -13.10
N SER A 70 4.33 -2.39 -14.24
CA SER A 70 3.94 -0.98 -14.48
C SER A 70 2.46 -0.67 -14.17
N TYR A 71 1.72 -1.63 -13.61
CA TYR A 71 0.27 -1.56 -13.44
C TYR A 71 -0.16 -0.76 -12.20
N ILE A 72 -1.19 0.06 -12.39
CA ILE A 72 -1.91 0.84 -11.38
C ILE A 72 -2.84 -0.14 -10.66
N HIS A 73 -2.36 -0.72 -9.56
CA HIS A 73 -3.12 -1.66 -8.73
C HIS A 73 -4.01 -0.90 -7.77
N ASP A 74 -5.24 -1.35 -7.55
CA ASP A 74 -6.18 -0.64 -6.69
C ASP A 74 -5.97 -0.98 -5.22
N VAL A 75 -5.76 -2.26 -4.94
CA VAL A 75 -5.57 -2.78 -3.58
C VAL A 75 -4.31 -3.63 -3.52
N ILE A 76 -3.54 -3.44 -2.44
CA ILE A 76 -2.41 -4.29 -2.10
C ILE A 76 -2.66 -4.93 -0.75
N ALA A 77 -2.44 -6.23 -0.67
CA ALA A 77 -2.55 -7.01 0.56
C ALA A 77 -1.22 -7.72 0.87
N HIS A 78 -0.81 -7.68 2.13
CA HIS A 78 0.39 -8.34 2.65
C HIS A 78 0.04 -9.15 3.90
N LEU A 79 0.34 -10.45 3.90
CA LEU A 79 0.32 -11.30 5.09
C LEU A 79 1.76 -11.53 5.54
N CYS A 80 2.06 -11.17 6.79
CA CYS A 80 3.36 -11.46 7.39
C CYS A 80 3.42 -12.95 7.78
N LEU A 81 4.28 -13.71 7.10
CA LEU A 81 4.47 -15.13 7.35
C LEU A 81 5.55 -15.40 8.41
N ASN A 82 6.45 -14.43 8.62
CA ASN A 82 7.53 -14.52 9.58
C ASN A 82 8.05 -13.10 9.88
N SER A 83 8.33 -12.81 11.15
CA SER A 83 8.95 -11.56 11.60
C SER A 83 10.09 -11.79 12.63
N ILE A 84 10.97 -12.75 12.39
CA ILE A 84 12.14 -13.07 13.26
C ILE A 84 13.23 -11.96 13.28
N SER A 85 13.16 -10.95 12.40
CA SER A 85 14.16 -9.88 12.32
C SER A 85 14.46 -9.20 13.68
N GLU A 86 15.71 -9.30 14.13
CA GLU A 86 16.26 -8.58 15.30
C GLU A 86 16.13 -7.05 15.17
N GLU A 87 15.98 -6.54 13.94
CA GLU A 87 15.92 -5.11 13.62
C GLU A 87 14.51 -4.51 13.72
N LYS A 88 13.47 -5.30 14.02
CA LYS A 88 12.06 -4.84 14.11
C LYS A 88 11.68 -3.86 12.98
N LYS A 89 11.92 -4.24 11.71
CA LYS A 89 11.60 -3.38 10.57
C LYS A 89 10.10 -3.03 10.55
N GLN A 90 9.78 -1.74 10.59
CA GLN A 90 8.41 -1.24 10.56
C GLN A 90 7.90 -1.14 9.13
N ALA A 91 6.60 -1.29 8.91
CA ALA A 91 5.92 -0.79 7.72
C ALA A 91 5.71 0.72 7.87
N VAL A 92 6.17 1.51 6.88
CA VAL A 92 5.90 2.94 6.81
C VAL A 92 4.76 3.15 5.82
N LEU A 93 3.65 3.71 6.31
CA LEU A 93 2.44 3.97 5.54
C LEU A 93 2.11 5.46 5.61
N CYS A 94 1.97 6.10 4.46
CA CYS A 94 1.69 7.52 4.39
C CYS A 94 0.38 7.78 3.64
N ASN A 95 -0.50 8.56 4.27
CA ASN A 95 -1.80 8.92 3.71
C ASN A 95 -1.63 10.09 2.72
N VAL A 96 -2.16 9.92 1.50
CA VAL A 96 -2.08 10.95 0.45
C VAL A 96 -2.71 12.27 0.88
N ASP A 97 -3.82 12.27 1.62
CA ASP A 97 -4.43 13.54 2.09
C ASP A 97 -3.53 14.27 3.09
N LYS A 98 -2.78 13.52 3.92
CA LYS A 98 -1.77 14.12 4.81
C LYS A 98 -0.59 14.70 4.03
N LEU A 99 -0.15 14.04 2.96
CA LEU A 99 0.89 14.58 2.08
C LEU A 99 0.42 15.89 1.44
N LEU A 100 -0.79 15.90 0.88
CA LEU A 100 -1.35 17.05 0.19
C LEU A 100 -1.54 18.26 1.11
N ALA A 101 -1.94 18.03 2.36
CA ALA A 101 -2.04 19.11 3.35
C ALA A 101 -0.71 19.80 3.68
N ASN A 102 0.43 19.19 3.33
CA ASN A 102 1.79 19.72 3.53
C ASN A 102 2.48 20.16 2.23
N LEU A 103 1.80 20.02 1.09
CA LEU A 103 2.26 20.49 -0.22
C LEU A 103 1.62 21.85 -0.53
N SER A 104 2.32 22.70 -1.27
CA SER A 104 1.74 23.93 -1.79
C SER A 104 0.92 23.65 -3.06
N ASP A 105 0.01 24.55 -3.42
CA ASP A 105 -0.77 24.44 -4.65
C ASP A 105 0.13 24.29 -5.89
N ILE A 106 1.28 24.99 -5.90
CA ILE A 106 2.28 24.89 -6.97
C ILE A 106 2.89 23.47 -7.04
N ASP A 107 3.21 22.87 -5.89
CA ASP A 107 3.72 21.50 -5.85
C ASP A 107 2.67 20.51 -6.40
N ILE A 108 1.41 20.70 -6.00
CA ILE A 108 0.27 19.88 -6.45
C ILE A 108 0.07 20.00 -7.96
N ASP A 109 0.13 21.21 -8.52
CA ASP A 109 0.03 21.45 -9.96
C ASP A 109 1.16 20.77 -10.74
N ILE A 110 2.39 20.88 -10.24
CA ILE A 110 3.56 20.22 -10.85
C ILE A 110 3.40 18.70 -10.83
N LEU A 111 3.05 18.12 -9.67
CA LEU A 111 2.82 16.67 -9.54
C LEU A 111 1.67 16.18 -10.42
N SER A 112 0.69 17.04 -10.69
CA SER A 112 -0.47 16.74 -11.55
C SER A 112 -0.18 16.90 -13.05
N THR A 113 0.95 17.48 -13.40
CA THR A 113 1.33 17.67 -14.81
C THR A 113 1.94 16.37 -15.37
N PRO A 114 1.57 15.93 -16.59
CA PRO A 114 2.07 14.68 -17.17
C PRO A 114 3.49 14.80 -17.75
N ILE A 115 4.45 15.17 -16.91
CA ILE A 115 5.86 15.40 -17.28
C ILE A 115 6.81 14.32 -16.75
N PHE A 116 6.35 13.45 -15.84
CA PHE A 116 7.19 12.44 -15.20
C PHE A 116 7.33 11.21 -16.06
N GLU A 117 8.58 10.81 -16.33
CA GLU A 117 8.90 9.68 -17.19
C GLU A 117 8.87 8.37 -16.40
N PHE A 118 7.85 7.56 -16.64
CA PHE A 118 7.75 6.17 -16.18
C PHE A 118 8.16 5.21 -17.32
N SER A 119 8.36 3.94 -17.00
CA SER A 119 8.62 2.89 -18.01
C SER A 119 7.52 2.80 -19.08
N SER A 120 6.28 3.11 -18.73
CA SER A 120 5.13 3.15 -19.64
C SER A 120 5.01 4.44 -20.47
N GLY A 121 5.91 5.41 -20.28
CA GLY A 121 5.84 6.74 -20.88
C GLY A 121 5.61 7.87 -19.87
N LYS A 122 5.38 9.08 -20.38
CA LYS A 122 5.15 10.26 -19.55
C LYS A 122 3.76 10.24 -18.92
N ALA A 123 3.68 10.47 -17.62
CA ALA A 123 2.43 10.56 -16.88
C ALA A 123 2.56 11.54 -15.71
N ALA A 124 1.42 11.89 -15.11
CA ALA A 124 1.39 12.65 -13.87
C ALA A 124 1.67 11.71 -12.69
N VAL A 125 2.33 12.24 -11.65
CA VAL A 125 2.52 11.52 -10.38
C VAL A 125 1.26 11.58 -9.55
N LEU A 126 0.55 12.70 -9.60
CA LEU A 126 -0.71 12.92 -8.91
C LEU A 126 -1.84 13.01 -9.94
N THR A 127 -2.95 12.33 -9.70
CA THR A 127 -4.14 12.39 -10.58
C THR A 127 -5.39 12.58 -9.72
N LYS A 128 -6.45 13.17 -10.26
CA LYS A 128 -7.71 13.36 -9.55
C LYS A 128 -8.77 12.43 -10.13
N HIS A 129 -9.43 11.66 -9.27
CA HIS A 129 -10.53 10.77 -9.61
C HIS A 129 -11.67 11.00 -8.61
N GLU A 130 -12.88 11.35 -9.10
CA GLU A 130 -14.06 11.59 -8.24
C GLU A 130 -13.75 12.52 -7.04
N ASP A 131 -13.09 13.64 -7.34
CA ASP A 131 -12.62 14.65 -6.38
C ASP A 131 -11.56 14.22 -5.37
N LYS A 132 -11.07 12.98 -5.45
CA LYS A 132 -9.97 12.48 -4.61
C LYS A 132 -8.67 12.42 -5.41
N TYR A 133 -7.58 12.78 -4.77
CA TYR A 133 -6.26 12.66 -5.36
C TYR A 133 -5.68 11.26 -5.16
N HIS A 134 -5.15 10.71 -6.25
CA HIS A 134 -4.49 9.41 -6.36
C HIS A 134 -3.02 9.65 -6.66
N LEU A 135 -2.13 8.98 -5.92
CA LEU A 135 -0.69 9.15 -6.05
C LEU A 135 -0.05 7.92 -6.69
N ARG A 136 0.45 8.08 -7.91
CA ARG A 136 1.25 7.09 -8.65
C ARG A 136 2.73 7.39 -8.43
N TYR A 137 3.24 7.00 -7.28
CA TYR A 137 4.63 7.24 -6.91
C TYR A 137 5.37 5.93 -6.62
N ASN A 138 6.44 5.69 -7.36
CA ASN A 138 7.49 4.74 -6.99
C ASN A 138 8.83 5.41 -7.32
N GLY A 139 9.59 5.80 -6.30
CA GLY A 139 10.86 6.55 -6.44
C GLY A 139 11.90 5.83 -7.30
N GLU A 140 11.86 4.49 -7.37
CA GLU A 140 12.77 3.71 -8.23
C GLU A 140 12.38 3.74 -9.71
N ASN A 141 11.14 4.09 -10.04
CA ASN A 141 10.57 3.93 -11.38
C ASN A 141 10.42 5.24 -12.17
N ILE A 142 10.75 6.38 -11.57
CA ILE A 142 10.67 7.68 -12.25
C ILE A 142 12.07 8.04 -12.76
N ASN A 143 12.22 8.14 -14.08
CA ASN A 143 13.45 8.65 -14.67
C ASN A 143 13.54 10.16 -14.42
N THR A 144 14.48 10.56 -13.58
CA THR A 144 14.68 11.98 -13.26
C THR A 144 15.65 12.69 -14.20
N THR A 145 16.40 11.98 -15.05
CA THR A 145 17.51 12.56 -15.83
C THR A 145 17.06 13.77 -16.67
N THR A 146 15.93 13.64 -17.37
CA THR A 146 15.36 14.63 -18.29
C THR A 146 14.38 15.61 -17.63
N LEU A 147 14.09 15.44 -16.33
CA LEU A 147 13.15 16.31 -15.62
C LEU A 147 13.74 17.71 -15.41
N LEU A 148 12.87 18.70 -15.58
CA LEU A 148 13.14 20.09 -15.19
C LEU A 148 13.52 20.15 -13.71
N HIS A 149 14.44 21.06 -13.35
CA HIS A 149 14.92 21.22 -11.97
C HIS A 149 13.78 21.39 -10.96
N ILE A 150 12.79 22.20 -11.30
CA ILE A 150 11.61 22.44 -10.45
C ILE A 150 10.85 21.12 -10.17
N ALA A 151 10.67 20.25 -11.17
CA ALA A 151 9.99 18.96 -10.98
C ALA A 151 10.81 18.00 -10.10
N LYS A 152 12.14 18.02 -10.21
CA LYS A 152 13.04 17.25 -9.32
C LYS A 152 12.93 17.70 -7.87
N ASP A 153 12.91 19.01 -7.65
CA ASP A 153 12.81 19.58 -6.31
C ASP A 153 11.47 19.22 -5.65
N VAL A 154 10.38 19.25 -6.42
CA VAL A 154 9.05 18.82 -5.95
C VAL A 154 9.02 17.32 -5.62
N LEU A 155 9.62 16.45 -6.44
CA LEU A 155 9.73 15.02 -6.11
C LEU A 155 10.53 14.79 -4.82
N LYS A 156 11.67 15.46 -4.68
CA LYS A 156 12.48 15.35 -3.46
C LYS A 156 11.73 15.85 -2.23
N LYS A 157 10.93 16.92 -2.38
CA LYS A 157 10.05 17.41 -1.32
C LYS A 157 8.99 16.37 -0.95
N LEU A 158 8.36 15.73 -1.93
CA LEU A 158 7.41 14.64 -1.72
C LEU A 158 8.07 13.46 -0.96
N GLU A 159 9.28 13.05 -1.35
CA GLU A 159 10.04 11.99 -0.68
C GLU A 159 10.35 12.34 0.79
N ASN A 160 10.82 13.55 1.04
CA ASN A 160 11.09 14.02 2.40
C ASN A 160 9.81 14.01 3.25
N LEU A 161 8.69 14.49 2.71
CA LEU A 161 7.41 14.46 3.41
C LEU A 161 6.96 13.03 3.74
N ILE A 162 7.11 12.07 2.81
CA ILE A 162 6.79 10.66 3.07
C ILE A 162 7.60 10.13 4.26
N HIS A 163 8.88 10.48 4.36
CA HIS A 163 9.74 10.07 5.49
C HIS A 163 9.37 10.77 6.79
N GLU A 164 9.02 12.06 6.74
CA GLU A 164 8.71 12.87 7.93
C GLU A 164 7.36 12.54 8.56
N ILE A 165 6.32 12.33 7.75
CA ILE A 165 4.94 12.17 8.22
C ILE A 165 4.41 10.73 8.11
N GLY A 166 5.22 9.82 7.58
CA GLY A 166 4.88 8.41 7.44
C GLY A 166 4.61 7.75 8.80
N GLU A 167 3.46 7.09 8.92
CA GLU A 167 3.09 6.35 10.12
C GLU A 167 3.78 4.98 10.13
N GLN A 168 4.36 4.63 11.28
CA GLN A 168 5.11 3.39 11.46
C GLN A 168 4.26 2.31 12.12
N TYR A 169 4.24 1.12 11.51
CA TYR A 169 3.48 -0.02 11.98
C TYR A 169 4.36 -1.27 12.08
N PHE A 170 4.37 -1.92 13.24
CA PHE A 170 4.97 -3.24 13.38
C PHE A 170 3.95 -4.31 12.96
N LEU A 171 4.37 -5.21 12.06
CA LEU A 171 3.60 -6.37 11.63
C LEU A 171 4.28 -7.62 12.15
N ASN A 172 3.59 -8.35 13.02
CA ASN A 172 4.04 -9.63 13.56
C ASN A 172 3.66 -10.76 12.60
N GLU A 173 4.23 -11.94 12.80
CA GLU A 173 3.75 -13.17 12.15
C GLU A 173 2.24 -13.32 12.33
N GLY A 174 1.54 -13.56 11.21
CA GLY A 174 0.09 -13.64 11.16
C GLY A 174 -0.61 -12.28 11.01
N ASP A 175 0.05 -11.13 11.12
CA ASP A 175 -0.61 -9.85 10.84
C ASP A 175 -0.86 -9.68 9.32
N LEU A 176 -2.02 -9.12 8.96
CA LEU A 176 -2.37 -8.77 7.58
C LEU A 176 -2.44 -7.25 7.44
N LEU A 177 -1.96 -6.74 6.33
CA LEU A 177 -2.13 -5.36 5.89
C LEU A 177 -2.88 -5.38 4.56
N VAL A 178 -3.95 -4.60 4.44
CA VAL A 178 -4.70 -4.42 3.19
C VAL A 178 -4.90 -2.93 2.95
N ILE A 179 -4.42 -2.40 1.83
CA ILE A 179 -4.38 -0.94 1.58
C ILE A 179 -4.93 -0.59 0.21
N ASN A 180 -5.56 0.58 0.13
CA ASN A 180 -5.86 1.25 -1.14
C ASN A 180 -4.56 1.86 -1.66
N ASN A 181 -4.02 1.27 -2.72
CA ASN A 181 -2.70 1.60 -3.24
C ASN A 181 -2.64 2.98 -3.95
N HIS A 182 -3.80 3.58 -4.29
CA HIS A 182 -3.84 4.94 -4.83
C HIS A 182 -3.77 6.02 -3.74
N ARG A 183 -4.08 5.67 -2.50
CA ARG A 183 -4.30 6.62 -1.40
C ARG A 183 -3.34 6.42 -0.23
N ILE A 184 -2.62 5.30 -0.20
CA ILE A 184 -1.56 5.01 0.75
C ILE A 184 -0.25 4.79 0.01
N VAL A 185 0.76 5.62 0.31
CA VAL A 185 2.14 5.36 -0.06
C VAL A 185 2.75 4.39 0.93
N HIS A 186 3.47 3.41 0.43
CA HIS A 186 4.20 2.44 1.23
C HIS A 186 5.51 2.10 0.55
N SER A 187 6.50 1.71 1.34
CA SER A 187 7.83 1.37 0.82
C SER A 187 7.93 -0.12 0.51
N LYS A 188 8.37 -0.44 -0.70
CA LYS A 188 8.59 -1.82 -1.18
C LYS A 188 9.61 -2.57 -0.31
N SER A 189 10.66 -1.91 0.15
CA SER A 189 11.69 -2.52 1.02
C SER A 189 11.15 -2.92 2.39
N ASN A 190 10.03 -2.34 2.82
CA ASN A 190 9.38 -2.69 4.08
C ASN A 190 8.56 -3.99 3.96
N PHE A 191 8.37 -4.53 2.75
CA PHE A 191 7.61 -5.76 2.47
C PHE A 191 8.38 -6.75 1.60
N SER A 192 9.69 -6.57 1.42
CA SER A 192 10.56 -7.53 0.75
C SER A 192 10.88 -8.73 1.64
N ASN A 193 11.00 -9.91 1.03
CA ASN A 193 11.46 -11.11 1.73
C ASN A 193 12.97 -11.03 1.96
N ASP A 194 13.40 -11.15 3.22
CA ASP A 194 14.80 -11.21 3.63
C ASP A 194 15.02 -12.33 4.67
N SER A 195 16.24 -12.46 5.19
CA SER A 195 16.64 -13.56 6.08
C SER A 195 15.90 -13.61 7.42
N GLY A 196 15.09 -12.59 7.77
CA GLY A 196 14.33 -12.54 9.02
C GLY A 196 12.87 -12.14 8.87
N ARG A 197 12.40 -11.85 7.66
CA ARG A 197 11.03 -11.41 7.42
C ARG A 197 10.52 -11.93 6.09
N SER A 198 9.32 -12.51 6.09
CA SER A 198 8.69 -12.97 4.86
C SER A 198 7.21 -12.57 4.80
N PHE A 199 6.78 -12.25 3.58
CA PHE A 199 5.44 -11.83 3.25
C PHE A 199 4.86 -12.67 2.13
N LYS A 200 3.57 -12.99 2.26
CA LYS A 200 2.71 -13.36 1.15
C LYS A 200 2.00 -12.10 0.69
N SER A 201 2.14 -11.73 -0.58
CA SER A 201 1.55 -10.50 -1.12
C SER A 201 0.55 -10.80 -2.22
N ALA A 202 -0.48 -9.98 -2.32
CA ALA A 202 -1.45 -9.98 -3.40
C ALA A 202 -1.69 -8.56 -3.89
N ARG A 203 -1.81 -8.40 -5.21
CA ARG A 203 -2.21 -7.17 -5.88
C ARG A 203 -3.55 -7.43 -6.54
N LEU A 204 -4.52 -6.55 -6.31
CA LEU A 204 -5.92 -6.79 -6.64
C LEU A 204 -6.49 -5.57 -7.38
N TYR A 205 -7.37 -5.82 -8.34
CA TYR A 205 -8.31 -4.81 -8.85
C TYR A 205 -9.54 -4.77 -7.96
N TYR A 206 -10.14 -3.60 -7.76
CA TYR A 206 -11.44 -3.52 -7.09
C TYR A 206 -12.47 -4.40 -7.83
N LYS A 207 -13.34 -5.05 -7.05
CA LYS A 207 -14.53 -5.72 -7.57
C LYS A 207 -15.67 -4.72 -7.79
#